data_AF-A0A744KEL5-F1
#
_entry.id   AF-A0A744KEL5-F1
#
_cell.length_a   1.000
_cell.length_b   1.000
_cell.length_c   1.000
_cell.angle_alpha   90.00
_cell.angle_beta   90.00
_cell.angle_gamma   90.00
#
_symmetry.space_group_name_H-M   'P 1'
#
loop_
_entity.id
_entity.type
_entity.pdbx_description
1 polymer ?
#
loop_
_entity_poly.entity_id
_entity_poly.type
_entity_poly.pdbx_seq_one_letter_code
_entity_poly.pdbx_strand_id
1 'polypeptide(L)' 'APLTFRGSFESALDQVFDLYRPAEKRLYAEANRVQCLVSVTGRPVDR' A
#
# COMPACT_ATOMS: atom_id res chain seq x y z
N ALA A 1 6.56 -5.73 15.88
CA ALA A 1 5.45 -4.91 16.42
C ALA A 1 4.49 -4.58 15.28
N PRO A 2 3.18 -4.40 15.53
CA PRO A 2 2.24 -3.96 14.50
C PRO A 2 2.61 -2.55 14.01
N LEU A 3 2.55 -2.33 12.69
CA LEU A 3 2.72 -0.99 12.12
C LEU A 3 1.49 -0.15 12.49
N THR A 4 1.72 1.02 13.09
CA THR A 4 0.67 1.94 13.51
C THR A 4 0.80 3.23 12.69
N PHE A 5 -0.18 3.49 11.83
CA PHE A 5 -0.26 4.70 11.02
C PHE A 5 -1.27 5.67 11.65
N ARG A 6 -0.97 6.97 11.61
CA ARG A 6 -1.84 8.04 12.13
C ARG A 6 -2.10 9.05 11.01
N GLY A 7 -3.30 9.62 10.98
CA GLY A 7 -3.71 10.60 9.96
C GLY A 7 -4.92 10.13 9.13
N SER A 8 -5.10 10.71 7.94
CA SER A 8 -6.14 10.25 6.99
C SER A 8 -5.75 8.91 6.36
N PHE A 9 -6.72 8.26 5.71
CA PHE A 9 -6.48 7.01 4.98
C PHE A 9 -5.39 7.20 3.91
N GLU A 10 -5.45 8.29 3.16
CA GLU A 10 -4.44 8.64 2.15
C GLU A 10 -3.05 8.82 2.78
N SER A 11 -2.96 9.52 3.91
CA SER A 11 -1.68 9.69 4.62
C SER A 11 -1.11 8.37 5.14
N ALA A 12 -1.97 7.43 5.53
CA ALA A 12 -1.54 6.09 5.95
C ALA A 12 -1.01 5.27 4.76
N LEU A 13 -1.61 5.43 3.58
CA LEU A 13 -1.14 4.76 2.36
C LEU A 13 0.23 5.26 1.92
N ASP A 14 0.47 6.56 1.94
CA ASP A 14 1.80 7.11 1.63
C ASP A 14 2.87 6.55 2.58
N GLN A 15 2.56 6.48 3.88
CA GLN A 15 3.46 5.89 4.89
C GLN A 15 3.73 4.40 4.65
N VAL A 16 2.72 3.64 4.20
CA VAL A 16 2.90 2.22 3.83
C VAL A 16 3.79 2.09 2.59
N PHE A 17 3.60 2.92 1.56
CA PHE A 17 4.41 2.86 0.34
C PHE A 17 5.86 3.29 0.56
N ASP A 18 6.12 4.20 1.50
CA ASP A 18 7.47 4.60 1.84
C ASP A 18 8.33 3.46 2.41
N LEU A 19 7.71 2.53 3.14
CA LEU A 19 8.39 1.31 3.62
C LEU A 19 8.85 0.41 2.48
N TYR A 20 8.19 0.50 1.33
CA TYR A 20 8.49 -0.29 0.15
C TYR A 20 9.35 0.43 -0.88
N ARG A 21 9.57 1.74 -0.72
CA ARG A 21 10.45 2.53 -1.58
C ARG A 21 11.89 1.97 -1.67
N PRO A 22 12.50 1.42 -0.60
CA PRO A 22 13.80 0.76 -0.69
C PRO A 22 13.71 -0.73 -1.11
N ALA A 23 12.52 -1.27 -1.40
CA ALA A 23 12.39 -2.66 -1.78
C ALA A 23 12.93 -2.89 -3.20
N GLU A 24 13.89 -3.80 -3.34
CA GLU A 24 14.45 -4.19 -4.65
C GLU A 24 13.39 -4.82 -5.58
N LYS A 25 12.32 -5.37 -5.00
CA LYS A 25 11.22 -6.00 -5.72
C LYS A 25 10.12 -4.98 -6.02
N ARG A 26 9.75 -4.85 -7.30
CA ARG A 26 8.59 -4.05 -7.72
C ARG A 26 7.31 -4.55 -7.05
N LEU A 27 6.61 -3.64 -6.40
CA LEU A 27 5.29 -3.87 -5.85
C LEU A 27 4.23 -3.12 -6.66
N TYR A 28 3.05 -3.71 -6.72
CA TYR A 28 1.89 -3.17 -7.42
C TYR A 28 0.78 -2.96 -6.40
N ALA A 29 0.21 -1.76 -6.41
CA ALA A 29 -0.81 -1.37 -5.46
C ALA A 29 -2.13 -1.09 -6.18
N GLU A 30 -3.22 -1.56 -5.58
CA GLU A 30 -4.57 -1.28 -6.02
C GLU A 30 -5.40 -0.79 -4.83
N ALA A 31 -6.23 0.22 -5.06
CA ALA A 31 -7.08 0.82 -4.04
C ALA A 31 -8.56 0.74 -4.42
N ASN A 32 -9.37 0.12 -3.56
CA ASN A 32 -10.82 0.17 -3.61
C ASN A 32 -11.32 1.20 -2.59
N ARG A 33 -11.69 2.39 -3.08
CA ARG A 33 -12.19 3.49 -2.25
C ARG A 33 -13.53 3.19 -1.58
N VAL A 34 -14.41 2.43 -2.24
CA VAL A 34 -15.74 2.10 -1.71
C VAL A 34 -15.62 1.23 -0.46
N GLN A 35 -14.63 0.34 -0.45
CA GLN A 35 -14.36 -0.57 0.66
C GLN A 35 -13.28 -0.06 1.63
N CYS A 36 -12.68 1.09 1.35
CA CYS A 36 -11.52 1.59 2.10
C CYS A 36 -10.39 0.54 2.19
N LEU A 37 -10.15 -0.16 1.07
CA LEU A 37 -9.21 -1.28 1.00
C LEU A 37 -8.05 -0.95 0.06
N VAL A 38 -6.83 -1.23 0.50
CA VAL A 38 -5.65 -1.24 -0.38
C VAL A 38 -5.01 -2.61 -0.35
N SER A 39 -4.77 -3.13 -1.55
CA SER A 39 -4.06 -4.38 -1.77
C SER A 39 -2.69 -4.09 -2.36
N VAL A 40 -1.66 -4.70 -1.79
CA VAL A 40 -0.28 -4.61 -2.28
C VAL A 40 0.18 -6.00 -2.65
N THR A 41 0.61 -6.18 -3.89
CA THR A 41 1.03 -7.47 -4.43
C THR A 41 2.39 -7.36 -5.11
N GLY A 42 3.17 -8.46 -5.03
CA GLY A 42 4.46 -8.56 -5.71
C GLY A 42 4.37 -9.04 -7.17
N ARG A 43 3.16 -9.18 -7.71
CA ARG A 43 2.88 -9.52 -9.10
C ARG A 43 1.95 -8.46 -9.71
N PRO A 44 2.12 -8.11 -10.99
CA PRO A 44 1.12 -7.30 -11.67
C PRO A 44 -0.23 -8.01 -11.62
N VAL A 45 -1.31 -7.24 -11.49
CA VAL A 45 -2.66 -7.77 -11.64
C VAL A 45 -2.82 -8.15 -13.11
N ASP A 46 -2.94 -9.43 -13.43
CA ASP A 46 -3.32 -9.88 -14.77
C ASP A 46 -4.73 -9.34 -15.04
N ARG A 47 -4.85 -8.57 -16.14
CA ARG A 47 -6.07 -7.85 -16.49
C ARG A 47 -6.76 -8.52 -17.67
#